data_AF-A0A1R4GK72-F1
#
_entry.id   AF-A0A1R4GK72-F1
#
_cell.length_a   1.000
_cell.length_b   1.000
_cell.length_c   1.000
_cell.angle_alpha   90.00
_cell.angle_beta   90.00
_cell.angle_gamma   90.00
#
_symmetry.space_group_name_H-M   'P 1'
#
loop_
_entity.id
_entity.type
_entity.pdbx_description
1 polymer ?
#
loop_
_entity_poly.entity_id
_entity_poly.type
_entity_poly.pdbx_seq_one_letter_code
_entity_poly.pdbx_strand_id
1 'polypeptide(L)' 'MHSEDLGRVIGRQGRTAKALRTVIAALAEGRRVRVDVADR' A
#
# COMPACT_ATOMS: atom_id res chain seq x y z
N MET A 1 -16.10 2.28 10.47
CA MET A 1 -14.70 2.75 10.57
C MET A 1 -14.56 3.89 9.59
N HIS A 2 -14.11 5.04 10.07
CA HIS A 2 -14.31 6.34 9.43
C HIS A 2 -13.30 6.58 8.31
N SER A 3 -13.76 7.14 7.19
CA SER A 3 -12.96 7.44 5.98
C SER A 3 -11.79 8.38 6.24
N GLU A 4 -11.86 9.17 7.31
CA GLU A 4 -10.83 10.14 7.73
C GLU A 4 -9.51 9.48 8.16
N ASP A 5 -9.55 8.26 8.70
CA ASP A 5 -8.37 7.52 9.12
C ASP A 5 -7.58 6.94 7.94
N LEU A 6 -8.24 6.67 6.81
CA LEU A 6 -7.59 6.11 5.62
C LEU A 6 -6.71 7.14 4.89
N GLY A 7 -7.17 8.39 4.77
CA GLY A 7 -6.35 9.48 4.22
C GLY A 7 -5.08 9.75 5.04
N ARG A 8 -5.12 9.45 6.34
CA ARG A 8 -3.97 9.48 7.25
C ARG A 8 -3.06 8.26 7.07
N VAL A 9 -3.61 7.05 6.91
CA VAL A 9 -2.87 5.77 6.86
C VAL A 9 -2.20 5.51 5.51
N ILE A 10 -2.83 5.84 4.38
CA ILE A 10 -2.22 5.72 3.05
C ILE A 10 -1.10 6.79 2.87
N GLY A 11 -1.21 7.87 3.65
CA GLY A 11 -0.34 9.04 3.63
C GLY A 11 -0.64 9.90 2.41
N ARG A 12 -0.61 11.23 2.57
CA ARG A 12 -1.03 12.27 1.61
C ARG A 12 -0.43 12.24 0.18
N GLN A 13 0.41 11.25 -0.14
CA GLN A 13 1.12 11.05 -1.40
C GLN A 13 1.26 9.55 -1.77
N GLY A 14 0.52 8.64 -1.13
CA GLY A 14 0.68 7.19 -1.32
C GLY A 14 2.01 6.63 -0.81
N ARG A 15 2.69 7.33 0.12
CA ARG A 15 3.99 6.92 0.66
C ARG A 15 3.92 5.56 1.34
N THR A 16 2.86 5.29 2.10
CA THR A 16 2.65 3.99 2.77
C THR A 16 2.45 2.89 1.74
N ALA A 17 1.64 3.15 0.71
CA ALA A 17 1.44 2.22 -0.40
C ALA A 17 2.75 1.91 -1.14
N LYS A 18 3.62 2.92 -1.34
CA LYS A 18 4.93 2.74 -1.96
C LYS A 18 5.85 1.85 -1.10
N ALA A 19 5.94 2.12 0.20
CA ALA A 19 6.75 1.31 1.11
C ALA A 19 6.27 -0.15 1.16
N LEU A 20 4.95 -0.36 1.26
CA LEU A 20 4.36 -1.69 1.26
C LEU A 20 4.68 -2.48 -0.02
N ARG A 21 4.56 -1.84 -1.19
CA ARG A 21 4.93 -2.46 -2.48
C ARG A 21 6.40 -2.87 -2.52
N THR A 22 7.32 -2.05 -1.98
CA THR A 22 8.74 -2.38 -1.92
C THR A 22 9.01 -3.63 -1.09
N VAL A 23 8.40 -3.72 0.11
CA VAL A 23 8.56 -4.88 0.99
C VAL A 23 8.00 -6.14 0.34
N ILE A 24 6.79 -6.07 -0.22
CA ILE A 24 6.16 -7.20 -0.91
C ILE A 24 7.03 -7.66 -2.09
N ALA A 25 7.56 -6.73 -2.88
CA ALA A 25 8.42 -7.06 -4.02
C ALA A 25 9.71 -7.78 -3.59
N ALA A 26 10.32 -7.36 -2.47
CA ALA A 26 11.50 -8.03 -1.92
C ALA A 26 11.22 -9.45 -1.43
N LEU A 27 10.01 -9.70 -0.90
CA LEU A 27 9.59 -11.02 -0.39
C LEU A 27 8.99 -11.94 -1.46
N ALA A 28 8.64 -11.40 -2.64
CA ALA A 28 7.92 -12.16 -3.65
C ALA A 28 8.79 -13.19 -4.38
N GLU A 29 10.13 -13.10 -4.30
CA GLU A 29 11.09 -14.06 -4.89
C GLU A 29 10.77 -14.43 -6.35
N GLY A 30 10.44 -13.42 -7.17
CA GLY A 30 10.09 -13.60 -8.58
C GLY A 30 8.66 -14.07 -8.85
N ARG A 31 7.86 -14.33 -7.81
CA ARG A 31 6.43 -14.61 -7.96
C ARG A 31 5.66 -13.32 -8.24
N ARG A 32 4.70 -13.40 -9.16
CA ARG A 32 3.82 -12.25 -9.46
C ARG A 32 2.80 -12.09 -8.34
N VAL A 33 2.96 -11.05 -7.53
CA VAL A 33 2.01 -10.64 -6.47
C VAL A 33 1.32 -9.34 -6.89
N ARG A 34 -0.02 -9.30 -6.81
CA ARG A 34 -0.80 -8.06 -6.98
C ARG A 34 -1.13 -7.46 -5.62
N VAL A 35 -0.93 -6.15 -5.49
CA VAL A 35 -1.23 -5.38 -4.28
C VAL A 35 -2.22 -4.29 -4.64
N ASP A 36 -3.47 -4.51 -4.29
CA ASP A 36 -4.53 -3.53 -4.45
C ASP A 36 -4.59 -2.63 -3.21
N VAL A 37 -4.54 -1.33 -3.43
CA VAL A 37 -4.67 -0.32 -2.37
C VAL A 37 -5.98 0.40 -2.63
N ALA A 38 -6.92 0.29 -1.69
CA ALA A 38 -8.19 0.99 -1.77
C ALA A 38 -7.98 2.47 -1.45
N ASP A 39 -8.24 3.34 -2.43
CA ASP A 39 -8.31 4.80 -2.28
C ASP A 39 -9.72 5.19 -2.71
N ARG A 40 -10.57 5.59 -1.76
CA ARG A 40 -11.93 6.07 -1.99
C ARG A 40 -12.18 7.33 -1.20
#